data_AF-A0A822EU50-F1
#
_entry.id   AF-A0A822EU50-F1
#
_cell.length_a   1.000
_cell.length_b   1.000
_cell.length_c   1.000
_cell.angle_alpha   90.00
_cell.angle_beta   90.00
_cell.angle_gamma   90.00
#
_symmetry.space_group_name_H-M   'P 1'
#
loop_
_entity.id
_entity.type
_entity.pdbx_description
1 polymer ?
#
loop_
_entity_poly.entity_id
_entity_poly.type
_entity_poly.pdbx_seq_one_letter_code
_entity_poly.pdbx_strand_id
1 'polypeptide(L)' 'YVGNEMSEKALDLFEKINLKLDDVTYIIGFNACAKLANDQAMKIGKKLLDDMPNNYRNNNIVLNAAMDMLMK' A
#
# COMPACT_ATOMS: atom_id res chain seq x y z
N TYR A 1 7.87 10.97 -3.73
CA TYR A 1 6.69 11.33 -2.92
C TYR A 1 6.69 10.66 -1.54
N VAL A 2 7.84 10.52 -0.86
CA VAL A 2 7.95 9.87 0.47
C VAL A 2 8.66 10.83 1.44
N GLY A 3 8.14 12.05 1.56
CA GLY A 3 8.69 13.13 2.39
C GLY A 3 7.64 13.66 3.36
N ASN A 4 7.51 12.97 4.49
CA ASN A 4 7.00 13.40 5.79
C ASN A 4 5.59 13.95 6.07
N GLU A 5 4.69 14.23 5.13
CA GLU A 5 3.29 14.59 5.51
C GLU A 5 2.22 14.05 4.54
N MET A 6 2.63 13.22 3.57
CA MET A 6 1.72 12.71 2.54
C MET A 6 1.27 11.28 2.77
N SER A 7 1.78 10.56 3.78
CA SER A 7 1.38 9.16 4.00
C SER A 7 -0.09 9.03 4.37
N GLU A 8 -0.61 9.90 5.24
CA GLU A 8 -2.05 9.93 5.57
C GLU A 8 -2.90 10.37 4.38
N LYS A 9 -2.46 11.38 3.62
CA LYS A 9 -3.13 11.81 2.39
C LYS A 9 -3.13 10.70 1.32
N ALA A 10 -2.07 9.89 1.27
CA ALA A 10 -2.01 8.75 0.38
C ALA A 10 -3.06 7.71 0.80
N LEU A 11 -3.19 7.40 2.09
CA LEU A 11 -4.24 6.50 2.60
C LEU A 11 -5.65 7.00 2.24
N ASP A 12 -5.93 8.28 2.46
CA ASP A 12 -7.21 8.90 2.08
C ASP A 12 -7.48 8.81 0.58
N LEU A 13 -6.43 8.87 -0.25
CA LEU A 13 -6.53 8.70 -1.70
C LEU A 13 -6.81 7.24 -2.07
N PHE A 14 -6.16 6.28 -1.39
CA PHE A 14 -6.37 4.84 -1.60
C PHE A 14 -7.80 4.41 -1.26
N GLU A 15 -8.39 4.96 -0.20
CA GLU A 15 -9.79 4.66 0.13
C GLU A 15 -10.80 5.19 -0.90
N LYS A 16 -10.43 6.25 -1.64
CA LYS A 16 -11.31 6.92 -2.61
C LYS A 16 -11.06 6.51 -4.05
N ILE A 17 -9.97 5.81 -4.33
CA ILE A 17 -9.62 5.38 -5.69
C ILE A 17 -10.50 4.19 -6.08
N ASN A 18 -11.36 4.43 -7.07
CA ASN A 18 -12.16 3.40 -7.75
C ASN A 18 -11.51 2.98 -9.09
N LEU A 19 -10.20 3.22 -9.24
CA LEU A 19 -9.41 2.96 -10.44
C LEU A 19 -8.55 1.72 -10.26
N LYS A 20 -8.26 1.04 -11.37
CA LYS A 20 -7.32 -0.08 -11.41
C LYS A 20 -5.92 0.43 -11.08
N LEU A 21 -5.48 0.13 -9.85
CA LEU A 21 -4.14 0.45 -9.36
C LEU A 21 -3.09 -0.29 -10.19
N ASP A 22 -2.02 0.40 -10.55
CA ASP A 22 -0.82 -0.21 -11.13
C ASP A 22 0.17 -0.64 -10.03
N ASP A 23 1.24 -1.33 -10.42
CA ASP A 23 2.28 -1.81 -9.51
C ASP A 23 2.93 -0.69 -8.70
N VAL A 24 3.22 0.45 -9.33
CA VAL A 24 3.79 1.62 -8.66
C VAL A 24 2.86 2.13 -7.57
N THR A 25 1.56 2.17 -7.83
CA THR A 25 0.58 2.65 -6.87
C THR A 25 0.45 1.66 -5.70
N TYR A 26 0.45 0.34 -5.94
CA TYR A 26 0.53 -0.65 -4.85
C TYR A 26 1.78 -0.47 -3.99
N ILE A 27 2.96 -0.30 -4.60
CA ILE A 27 4.22 -0.10 -3.87
C ILE A 27 4.15 1.14 -2.98
N ILE A 28 3.63 2.25 -3.50
CA ILE A 28 3.49 3.49 -2.72
C ILE A 28 2.51 3.29 -1.56
N GLY A 29 1.39 2.59 -1.79
CA GLY A 29 0.40 2.30 -0.76
C GLY A 29 0.98 1.45 0.37
N PHE A 30 1.64 0.35 0.03
CA PHE A 30 2.29 -0.51 1.02
C PHE A 30 3.40 0.23 1.78
N ASN A 31 4.25 1.00 1.10
CA ASN A 31 5.30 1.78 1.76
C ASN A 31 4.73 2.88 2.68
N ALA A 32 3.62 3.51 2.30
CA ALA A 32 2.94 4.48 3.15
C ALA A 32 2.37 3.80 4.40
N CYS A 33 1.77 2.62 4.25
CA CYS A 33 1.26 1.83 5.36
C CYS A 33 2.39 1.40 6.31
N ALA A 34 3.49 0.88 5.75
CA ALA A 34 4.69 0.48 6.48
C ALA A 34 5.31 1.65 7.27
N LYS A 35 5.30 2.85 6.69
CA LYS A 35 5.84 4.05 7.33
C LYS A 35 4.97 4.55 8.48
N LEU A 36 3.65 4.43 8.37
CA LEU A 36 2.72 4.88 9.39
C LEU A 36 2.64 3.92 10.59
N ALA A 37 2.81 2.61 10.36
CA ALA A 37 2.93 1.59 11.40
C ALA A 37 1.87 1.70 12.51
N ASN A 38 0.61 1.99 12.11
CA ASN A 38 -0.53 2.10 13.01
C ASN A 38 -1.67 1.17 12.55
N ASP A 39 -2.64 0.93 13.43
CA ASP A 39 -3.72 -0.04 13.18
C ASP A 39 -4.55 0.31 11.94
N GLN A 40 -4.76 1.60 11.66
CA GLN A 40 -5.52 2.05 10.50
C GLN A 40 -4.76 1.77 9.20
N ALA A 41 -3.47 2.07 9.16
CA ALA A 41 -2.59 1.77 8.04
C ALA A 41 -2.53 0.25 7.77
N MET A 42 -2.43 -0.56 8.82
CA MET A 42 -2.42 -2.02 8.69
C MET A 42 -3.76 -2.55 8.13
N LYS A 43 -4.89 -1.98 8.55
CA LYS A 43 -6.22 -2.34 8.03
C LYS A 43 -6.37 -2.02 6.55
N ILE A 44 -5.98 -0.80 6.14
CA ILE A 44 -6.04 -0.37 4.73
C ILE A 44 -5.09 -1.21 3.88
N GLY A 45 -3.87 -1.43 4.36
CA GLY A 45 -2.85 -2.21 3.69
C GLY A 45 -3.24 -3.67 3.45
N LYS A 46 -3.90 -4.32 4.43
CA LYS A 46 -4.45 -5.67 4.25
C LYS A 46 -5.55 -5.70 3.19
N LYS A 47 -6.46 -4.72 3.20
CA LYS A 47 -7.48 -4.60 2.15
C LYS A 47 -6.86 -4.42 0.78
N LEU A 48 -5.81 -3.58 0.67
CA LEU A 48 -5.05 -3.37 -0.56
C LEU A 48 -4.42 -4.67 -1.07
N LEU A 49 -3.92 -5.51 -0.16
CA LEU A 49 -3.35 -6.82 -0.48
C LEU A 49 -4.41 -7.83 -0.95
N ASP A 50 -5.59 -7.82 -0.32
CA ASP A 50 -6.71 -8.69 -0.69
C ASP A 50 -7.30 -8.31 -2.06
N ASP A 51 -7.38 -7.02 -2.35
CA ASP A 51 -7.88 -6.47 -3.63
C ASP A 51 -6.82 -6.59 -4.76
N MET A 52 -5.57 -6.92 -4.43
CA MET A 52 -4.47 -6.99 -5.38
C MET A 52 -4.65 -8.13 -6.39
N PRO A 53 -4.71 -7.84 -7.71
CA PRO A 53 -4.96 -8.89 -8.69
C PRO A 53 -3.74 -9.82 -8.85
N ASN A 54 -4.02 -11.08 -9.19
CA ASN A 54 -3.04 -12.17 -9.19
C ASN A 54 -1.81 -11.92 -10.08
N ASN A 55 -1.93 -11.07 -11.12
CA ASN A 55 -0.81 -10.72 -11.98
C ASN A 55 0.33 -10.00 -11.22
N TYR A 56 0.03 -9.28 -10.14
CA TYR A 56 1.04 -8.62 -9.32
C TYR A 56 1.69 -9.56 -8.28
N ARG A 57 1.14 -10.77 -8.07
CA ARG A 57 1.75 -11.77 -7.15
C ARG A 57 3.08 -12.33 -7.64
N ASN A 58 3.44 -12.10 -8.89
CA ASN A 58 4.77 -12.44 -9.43
C ASN A 58 5.71 -11.23 -9.46
N ASN A 59 5.24 -10.05 -9.05
CA ASN A 59 6.07 -8.84 -8.99
C ASN A 59 6.73 -8.77 -7.61
N ASN A 60 8.00 -9.19 -7.55
CA ASN A 60 8.79 -9.20 -6.31
C ASN A 60 8.89 -7.82 -5.65
N ILE A 61 8.83 -6.73 -6.41
CA ILE A 61 8.92 -5.38 -5.85
C ILE A 61 7.65 -5.05 -5.06
N VAL A 62 6.48 -5.35 -5.63
CA VAL A 62 5.18 -5.14 -4.98
C VAL A 62 5.06 -6.03 -3.74
N LEU A 63 5.46 -7.30 -3.85
CA LEU A 63 5.44 -8.24 -2.72
C LEU A 63 6.38 -7.81 -1.59
N ASN A 64 7.60 -7.33 -1.90
CA ASN A 64 8.53 -6.85 -0.89
C ASN A 64 7.96 -5.64 -0.13
N ALA A 65 7.30 -4.71 -0.84
CA ALA A 65 6.63 -3.58 -0.19
C ALA A 65 5.49 -4.05 0.73
N ALA A 66 4.67 -5.01 0.27
CA ALA A 66 3.61 -5.59 1.10
C ALA A 66 4.16 -6.34 2.32
N MET A 67 5.27 -7.05 2.18
CA MET A 67 5.93 -7.73 3.29
C MET A 67 6.53 -6.74 4.29
N ASP A 68 7.18 -5.66 3.83
CA ASP A 68 7.68 -4.60 4.72
C ASP A 68 6.55 -3.99 5.53
N MET A 69 5.40 -3.74 4.91
CA MET A 69 4.19 -3.30 5.62
C MET A 69 3.73 -4.31 6.68
N LEU A 70 3.72 -5.61 6.39
CA LEU A 70 3.24 -6.64 7.33
C LEU A 70 4.20 -6.88 8.51
N MET A 71 5.48 -6.50 8.36
CA MET A 71 6.52 -6.68 9.38
C MET A 71 6.66 -5.47 10.32
N LYS A 72 5.96 -4.36 10.04
CA LYS A 72 5.95 -3.13 10.84
C LYS A 72 4.79 -3.12 11.81
#